data_AF-A0AAQ3JTD5-F1
#
_entry.id   AF-A0AAQ3JTD5-F1
#
_cell.length_a   1.000
_cell.length_b   1.000
_cell.length_c   1.000
_cell.angle_alpha   90.00
_cell.angle_beta   90.00
_cell.angle_gamma   90.00
#
_symmetry.space_group_name_H-M   'P 1'
#
loop_
_entity.id
_entity.type
_entity.pdbx_description
1 polymer ?
#
loop_
_entity_poly.entity_id
_entity_poly.type
_entity_poly.pdbx_seq_one_letter_code
_entity_poly.pdbx_strand_id
1 'polypeptide(L)'
;MLDELFLLNGLMNISDSIPRLEFLDMQGYIRRMKKLSAKFDYFLEHVIDEHNKRRWHEGSEFMANDMVDVLLLLANKPDLDVKLERHGVKAFTQDLMAGGIESSAVTMEWAISELLKRLDIFEKAKEELDRVANCGHWVEEKDVPWLPFVKLVVPLLVPHLAREDASFNGYNILVDTHVLVSVWTISRNSAVWDAPEKFCSKRFLGGHID
;
A
#
# COMPACT_ATOMS: atom_id res chain seq x y z
N MET A 1 -3.87 10.18 11.91
CA MET A 1 -2.74 10.72 11.12
C MET A 1 -2.70 10.07 9.75
N LEU A 2 -2.84 8.73 9.69
CA LEU A 2 -2.92 7.98 8.44
C LEU A 2 -4.14 8.35 7.58
N ASP A 3 -5.34 8.46 8.15
CA ASP A 3 -6.55 8.83 7.40
C ASP A 3 -6.37 10.19 6.69
N GLU A 4 -5.78 11.16 7.39
CA GLU A 4 -5.47 12.49 6.84
C GLU A 4 -4.37 12.41 5.76
N LEU A 5 -3.38 11.52 5.92
CA LEU A 5 -2.32 11.28 4.93
C LEU A 5 -2.92 10.75 3.63
N PHE A 6 -3.76 9.73 3.71
CA PHE A 6 -4.41 9.13 2.55
C PHE A 6 -5.38 10.08 1.87
N LEU A 7 -6.18 10.81 2.65
CA LEU A 7 -7.05 11.85 2.13
C LEU A 7 -6.26 12.91 1.36
N LEU A 8 -5.21 13.48 1.96
CA LEU A 8 -4.45 14.56 1.33
C LEU A 8 -3.62 14.09 0.12
N ASN A 9 -3.15 12.85 0.10
CA ASN A 9 -2.45 12.28 -1.06
C ASN A 9 -3.39 11.88 -2.21
N GLY A 10 -4.64 11.53 -1.91
CA GLY A 10 -5.62 11.13 -2.94
C GLY A 10 -6.38 12.29 -3.58
N LEU A 11 -6.31 13.50 -3.00
CA LEU A 11 -7.05 14.66 -3.49
C LEU A 11 -6.30 15.38 -4.61
N MET A 12 -7.06 15.79 -5.65
CA MET A 12 -6.54 16.71 -6.66
C MET A 12 -6.43 18.12 -6.07
N ASN A 13 -5.21 18.64 -6.05
CA ASN A 13 -4.95 20.04 -5.70
C ASN A 13 -4.90 20.88 -6.98
N ILE A 14 -5.75 21.92 -7.04
CA ILE A 14 -5.81 22.85 -8.18
C ILE A 14 -4.45 23.52 -8.40
N SER A 15 -3.68 23.73 -7.34
CA SER A 15 -2.34 24.32 -7.41
C SER A 15 -1.37 23.50 -8.24
N ASP A 16 -1.53 22.16 -8.26
CA ASP A 16 -0.67 21.27 -9.04
C ASP A 16 -0.97 21.38 -10.54
N SER A 17 -2.21 21.74 -10.89
CA SER A 17 -2.63 22.00 -12.27
C SER A 17 -2.40 23.46 -12.71
N ILE A 18 -2.45 24.40 -11.76
CA ILE A 18 -2.28 25.84 -12.00
C ILE A 18 -1.26 26.40 -10.99
N PRO A 19 0.06 26.22 -11.24
CA PRO A 19 1.10 26.60 -10.29
C PRO A 19 1.09 28.08 -9.88
N ARG A 20 0.58 28.97 -10.75
CA ARG A 20 0.44 30.41 -10.44
C ARG A 20 -0.48 30.71 -9.24
N LEU A 21 -1.35 29.77 -8.86
CA LEU A 21 -2.29 29.92 -7.74
C LEU A 21 -1.81 29.22 -6.46
N GLU A 22 -0.61 28.62 -6.47
CA GLU A 22 -0.09 27.83 -5.35
C GLU A 22 -0.04 28.63 -4.04
N PHE A 23 0.35 29.90 -4.10
CA PHE A 23 0.47 30.75 -2.91
C PHE A 23 -0.86 30.99 -2.18
N LEU A 24 -2.00 30.82 -2.86
CA LEU A 24 -3.32 31.04 -2.27
C LEU A 24 -3.75 29.87 -1.38
N ASP A 25 -3.22 28.67 -1.60
CA ASP A 25 -3.66 27.43 -0.94
C ASP A 25 -5.20 27.37 -0.88
N MET A 26 -5.88 27.53 -2.03
CA MET A 26 -7.33 27.76 -2.10
C MET A 26 -8.15 26.66 -1.41
N GLN A 27 -7.67 25.41 -1.47
CA GLN A 27 -8.30 24.26 -0.82
C GLN A 27 -7.81 24.03 0.62
N GLY A 28 -6.78 24.76 1.07
CA GLY A 28 -6.16 24.61 2.38
C GLY A 28 -5.30 23.36 2.55
N TYR A 29 -5.11 22.58 1.47
CA TYR A 29 -4.45 21.28 1.51
C TYR A 29 -2.95 21.40 1.81
N ILE A 30 -2.27 22.45 1.31
CA ILE A 30 -0.84 22.65 1.56
C ILE A 30 -0.62 22.87 3.06
N ARG A 31 -1.42 23.73 3.69
CA ARG A 31 -1.35 23.98 5.13
C ARG A 31 -1.71 22.75 5.96
N ARG A 32 -2.69 21.95 5.54
CA ARG A 32 -3.03 20.68 6.21
C ARG A 32 -1.87 19.69 6.10
N MET A 33 -1.27 19.56 4.93
CA MET A 33 -0.12 18.68 4.68
C MET A 33 1.08 19.09 5.54
N LYS A 34 1.39 20.39 5.65
CA LYS A 34 2.46 20.87 6.53
C LYS A 34 2.22 20.52 8.01
N LYS A 35 0.99 20.71 8.50
CA LYS A 35 0.62 20.32 9.88
C LYS A 35 0.74 18.82 10.08
N LEU A 36 0.35 18.02 9.09
CA LEU A 36 0.45 16.57 9.14
C LEU A 36 1.91 16.11 9.13
N SER A 37 2.73 16.67 8.24
CA SER A 37 4.17 16.41 8.13
C SER A 37 4.87 16.66 9.47
N ALA A 38 4.59 17.76 10.16
CA ALA A 38 5.17 18.03 11.47
C ALA A 38 4.79 16.97 12.54
N LYS A 39 3.58 16.42 12.48
CA LYS A 39 3.15 15.36 13.41
C LYS A 39 3.86 14.02 13.11
N PHE A 40 3.98 13.65 11.84
CA PHE A 40 4.74 12.46 11.44
C PHE A 40 6.22 12.62 11.78
N ASP A 41 6.79 13.78 11.53
CA ASP A 41 8.18 14.08 11.85
C ASP A 41 8.47 13.87 13.34
N TYR A 42 7.64 14.47 14.21
CA TYR A 42 7.74 14.27 15.66
C TYR A 42 7.65 12.79 16.07
N PHE A 43 6.70 12.05 15.50
CA PHE A 43 6.52 10.63 15.80
C PHE A 43 7.72 9.78 15.32
N LEU A 44 8.18 9.99 14.09
CA LEU A 44 9.26 9.20 13.48
C LEU A 44 10.62 9.52 14.11
N GLU A 45 10.85 10.76 14.53
CA GLU A 45 12.02 11.11 15.33
C GLU A 45 12.05 10.33 16.64
N HIS A 46 10.92 10.23 17.33
CA HIS A 46 10.82 9.44 18.56
C HIS A 46 11.13 7.96 18.33
N VAL A 47 10.55 7.36 17.28
CA VAL A 47 10.80 5.96 16.89
C VAL A 47 12.29 5.74 16.62
N ILE A 48 12.91 6.59 15.79
CA ILE A 48 14.33 6.44 15.45
C ILE A 48 15.22 6.63 16.69
N ASP A 49 14.89 7.54 17.60
CA ASP A 49 15.65 7.73 18.83
C ASP A 49 15.57 6.52 19.77
N GLU A 50 14.43 5.85 19.83
CA GLU A 50 14.27 4.60 20.58
C GLU A 50 15.15 3.49 20.00
N HIS A 51 15.13 3.28 18.68
CA HIS A 51 16.01 2.30 18.02
C HIS A 51 17.49 2.61 18.20
N ASN A 52 17.89 3.89 18.10
CA ASN A 52 19.28 4.28 18.33
C ASN A 52 19.72 4.07 19.79
N LYS A 53 18.87 4.36 20.77
CA LYS A 53 19.16 4.08 22.19
C LYS A 53 19.35 2.59 22.41
N ARG A 54 18.46 1.77 21.88
CA ARG A 54 18.56 0.30 21.98
C ARG A 54 19.86 -0.20 21.36
N ARG A 55 20.19 0.26 20.16
CA ARG A 55 21.44 -0.06 19.48
C ARG A 55 22.68 0.37 20.26
N TRP A 56 22.64 1.55 20.88
CA TRP A 56 23.71 2.01 21.76
C TRP A 56 23.88 1.11 22.98
N HIS A 57 22.78 0.66 23.58
CA HIS A 57 22.81 -0.24 24.74
C HIS A 57 23.30 -1.66 24.40
N GLU A 58 22.89 -2.22 23.26
CA GLU A 58 23.26 -3.57 22.83
C GLU A 58 24.66 -3.63 22.18
N GLY A 59 25.17 -2.52 21.64
CA GLY A 59 26.53 -2.41 21.15
C GLY A 59 26.88 -3.47 20.09
N SER A 60 27.88 -4.31 20.37
CA SER A 60 28.32 -5.39 19.48
C SER A 60 27.36 -6.58 19.41
N GLU A 61 26.45 -6.72 20.37
CA GLU A 61 25.43 -7.78 20.38
C GLU A 61 24.15 -7.35 19.66
N PHE A 62 24.09 -6.11 19.17
CA PHE A 62 22.93 -5.58 18.48
C PHE A 62 22.58 -6.43 17.26
N MET A 63 21.34 -6.92 17.24
CA MET A 63 20.73 -7.57 16.10
C MET A 63 19.52 -6.76 15.65
N ALA A 64 19.39 -6.57 14.34
CA ALA A 64 18.22 -5.94 13.76
C ALA A 64 17.00 -6.84 13.99
N ASN A 65 15.98 -6.28 14.65
CA ASN A 65 14.74 -6.99 14.95
C ASN A 65 13.62 -6.58 13.97
N ASP A 66 13.70 -5.36 13.45
CA ASP A 66 12.71 -4.83 12.50
C ASP A 66 13.34 -4.01 11.37
N MET A 67 12.47 -3.53 10.48
CA MET A 67 12.86 -2.76 9.31
C MET A 67 13.54 -1.43 9.65
N VAL A 68 13.21 -0.78 10.78
CA VAL A 68 13.83 0.49 11.17
C VAL A 68 15.29 0.23 11.55
N ASP A 69 15.56 -0.85 12.28
CA ASP A 69 16.93 -1.27 12.58
C ASP A 69 17.72 -1.58 11.32
N VAL A 70 17.13 -2.30 10.37
CA VAL A 70 17.76 -2.63 9.08
C VAL A 70 18.10 -1.36 8.31
N LEU A 71 17.17 -0.40 8.22
CA LEU A 71 17.40 0.90 7.58
C LEU A 71 18.50 1.69 8.29
N LEU A 72 18.55 1.67 9.62
CA LEU A 72 19.61 2.32 10.39
C LEU A 72 20.98 1.65 10.17
N LEU A 73 21.04 0.32 10.06
CA LEU A 73 22.29 -0.38 9.71
C LEU A 73 22.75 -0.03 8.30
N LEU A 74 21.83 0.02 7.33
CA LEU A 74 22.11 0.45 5.96
C LEU A 74 22.61 1.90 5.93
N ALA A 75 22.00 2.82 6.69
CA ALA A 75 22.44 4.21 6.78
C ALA A 75 23.89 4.38 7.30
N ASN A 76 24.43 3.39 8.01
CA ASN A 76 25.81 3.41 8.50
C ASN A 76 26.83 2.75 7.57
N LYS A 77 26.38 2.13 6.47
CA LYS A 77 27.28 1.52 5.49
C LYS A 77 27.99 2.61 4.67
N PRO A 78 29.33 2.66 4.68
CA PRO A 78 30.09 3.71 3.98
C PRO A 78 30.15 3.51 2.46
N ASP A 79 29.79 2.33 1.96
CA ASP A 79 29.94 1.84 0.58
C ASP A 79 28.66 1.96 -0.28
N LEU A 80 27.65 2.69 0.20
CA LEU A 80 26.45 2.96 -0.60
C LEU A 80 26.71 4.05 -1.64
N ASP A 81 26.34 3.77 -2.90
CA ASP A 81 26.37 4.75 -4.00
C ASP A 81 25.57 6.03 -3.66
N VAL A 82 24.44 5.85 -2.98
CA VAL A 82 23.62 6.93 -2.42
C VAL A 82 23.48 6.72 -0.92
N LYS A 83 23.98 7.67 -0.14
CA LYS A 83 23.90 7.60 1.33
C LYS A 83 22.46 7.69 1.80
N LEU A 84 22.03 6.71 2.58
CA LEU A 84 20.75 6.75 3.27
C LEU A 84 20.88 7.64 4.51
N GLU A 85 20.35 8.86 4.42
CA GLU A 85 20.32 9.79 5.54
C GLU A 85 19.13 9.55 6.48
N ARG A 86 19.16 10.18 7.67
CA ARG A 86 18.09 10.07 8.67
C ARG A 86 16.70 10.41 8.12
N HIS A 87 16.61 11.42 7.26
CA HIS A 87 15.33 11.79 6.63
C HIS A 87 14.81 10.67 5.70
N GLY A 88 15.71 9.95 5.03
CA GLY A 88 15.37 8.78 4.22
C GLY A 88 14.91 7.60 5.07
N VAL A 89 15.55 7.34 6.22
CA VAL A 89 15.07 6.34 7.18
C VAL A 89 13.65 6.67 7.64
N LYS A 90 13.37 7.93 8.01
CA LYS A 90 12.00 8.36 8.37
C LYS A 90 11.02 8.14 7.21
N ALA A 91 11.41 8.53 5.99
CA ALA A 91 10.55 8.41 4.82
C ALA A 91 10.18 6.95 4.52
N PHE A 92 11.15 6.02 4.53
CA PHE A 92 10.88 4.60 4.32
C PHE A 92 10.04 3.99 5.43
N THR A 93 10.30 4.35 6.70
CA THR A 93 9.46 3.92 7.82
C THR A 93 8.02 4.41 7.66
N GLN A 94 7.83 5.67 7.26
CA GLN A 94 6.50 6.22 7.00
C GLN A 94 5.79 5.50 5.85
N ASP A 95 6.50 5.26 4.74
CA ASP A 95 5.95 4.60 3.55
C ASP A 95 5.49 3.18 3.87
N LEU A 96 6.30 2.41 4.61
CA LEU A 96 5.96 1.06 5.06
C LEU A 96 4.71 1.06 5.96
N MET A 97 4.63 1.99 6.91
CA MET A 97 3.47 2.12 7.79
C MET A 97 2.21 2.51 7.02
N ALA A 98 2.30 3.51 6.14
CA ALA A 98 1.16 3.96 5.34
C ALA A 98 0.68 2.84 4.41
N GLY A 99 1.59 2.26 3.62
CA GLY A 99 1.28 1.19 2.68
C GLY A 99 0.72 -0.06 3.34
N GLY A 100 1.25 -0.45 4.51
CA GLY A 100 0.84 -1.68 5.20
C GLY A 100 -0.48 -1.57 5.97
N ILE A 101 -0.81 -0.41 6.55
CA ILE A 101 -1.93 -0.30 7.50
C ILE A 101 -3.25 -0.02 6.78
N GLU A 102 -3.33 1.08 6.02
CA GLU A 102 -4.61 1.51 5.44
C GLU A 102 -5.09 0.54 4.36
N SER A 103 -4.18 0.08 3.50
CA SER A 103 -4.52 -0.80 2.38
C SER A 103 -5.06 -2.15 2.85
N SER A 104 -4.44 -2.73 3.89
CA SER A 104 -4.86 -4.02 4.46
C SER A 104 -6.17 -3.89 5.23
N ALA A 105 -6.33 -2.82 6.02
CA ALA A 105 -7.56 -2.53 6.76
C ALA A 105 -8.76 -2.36 5.82
N VAL A 106 -8.63 -1.51 4.79
CA VAL A 106 -9.68 -1.28 3.80
C VAL A 106 -10.00 -2.55 3.03
N THR A 107 -8.98 -3.32 2.61
CA THR A 107 -9.20 -4.59 1.90
C THR A 107 -9.97 -5.58 2.77
N MET A 108 -9.62 -5.69 4.05
CA MET A 108 -10.31 -6.57 4.99
C MET A 108 -11.75 -6.12 5.25
N GLU A 109 -11.98 -4.81 5.43
CA GLU A 109 -13.31 -4.25 5.62
C GLU A 109 -14.23 -4.56 4.43
N TRP A 110 -13.75 -4.32 3.20
CA TRP A 110 -14.50 -4.66 1.99
C TRP A 110 -14.72 -6.16 1.85
N ALA A 111 -13.72 -6.98 2.13
CA ALA A 111 -13.84 -8.44 2.09
C ALA A 111 -14.95 -8.95 3.01
N ILE A 112 -14.93 -8.51 4.28
CA ILE A 112 -15.95 -8.90 5.27
C ILE A 112 -17.32 -8.35 4.86
N SER A 113 -17.40 -7.09 4.41
CA SER A 113 -18.65 -6.47 3.96
C SER A 113 -19.29 -7.22 2.80
N GLU A 114 -18.50 -7.63 1.79
CA GLU A 114 -19.00 -8.40 0.65
C GLU A 114 -19.39 -9.84 1.03
N LEU A 115 -18.64 -10.48 1.94
CA LEU A 115 -18.99 -11.81 2.46
C LEU A 115 -20.31 -11.78 3.24
N LEU A 116 -20.52 -10.77 4.09
CA LEU A 116 -21.76 -10.63 4.89
C LEU A 116 -23.00 -10.38 4.02
N LYS A 117 -22.86 -9.79 2.83
CA LYS A 117 -23.95 -9.66 1.86
C LYS A 117 -24.29 -10.98 1.15
N ARG A 118 -23.42 -11.98 1.23
CA ARG A 118 -23.49 -13.26 0.49
C ARG A 118 -23.24 -14.44 1.43
N LEU A 119 -24.24 -14.73 2.26
CA LEU A 119 -24.19 -15.81 3.25
C LEU A 119 -23.80 -17.17 2.65
N ASP A 120 -24.20 -17.43 1.40
CA ASP A 120 -23.84 -18.66 0.66
C ASP A 120 -22.35 -18.82 0.36
N ILE A 121 -21.63 -17.70 0.21
CA ILE A 121 -20.17 -17.67 0.02
C ILE A 121 -19.49 -17.72 1.38
N PHE A 122 -20.03 -17.01 2.36
CA PHE A 122 -19.51 -17.00 3.73
C PHE A 122 -19.49 -18.41 4.34
N GLU A 123 -20.59 -19.17 4.20
CA GLU A 123 -20.66 -20.56 4.67
C GLU A 123 -19.59 -21.45 4.02
N LYS A 124 -19.33 -21.29 2.72
CA LYS A 124 -18.30 -22.06 2.00
C LYS A 124 -16.89 -21.70 2.43
N ALA A 125 -16.61 -20.42 2.65
CA ALA A 125 -15.32 -19.98 3.17
C ALA A 125 -15.07 -20.55 4.58
N LYS A 126 -16.13 -20.62 5.41
CA LYS A 126 -16.07 -21.25 6.73
C LYS A 126 -15.82 -22.77 6.63
N GLU A 127 -16.57 -23.48 5.79
CA GLU A 127 -16.36 -24.92 5.57
C GLU A 127 -14.94 -25.23 5.07
N GLU A 128 -14.40 -24.37 4.20
CA GLU A 128 -13.02 -24.48 3.72
C GLU A 128 -12.00 -24.29 4.84
N LEU A 129 -12.18 -23.27 5.69
CA LEU A 129 -11.35 -23.04 6.87
C LEU A 129 -11.42 -24.21 7.86
N ASP A 130 -12.62 -24.71 8.15
CA ASP A 130 -12.83 -25.85 9.05
C ASP A 130 -12.13 -27.12 8.51
N ARG A 131 -12.18 -27.33 7.19
CA ARG A 131 -11.49 -28.45 6.53
C ARG A 131 -9.97 -28.34 6.63
N VAL A 132 -9.41 -27.15 6.44
CA VAL A 132 -7.96 -26.93 6.41
C VAL A 132 -7.36 -26.89 7.82
N ALA A 133 -8.00 -26.20 8.77
CA ALA A 133 -7.57 -26.12 10.16
C ALA A 133 -7.78 -27.43 10.95
N ASN A 134 -8.67 -28.30 10.44
CA ASN A 134 -8.97 -29.65 10.94
C ASN A 134 -9.09 -29.72 12.47
N CYS A 135 -9.85 -28.80 13.07
CA CYS A 135 -10.20 -28.73 14.50
C CYS A 135 -9.02 -28.90 15.49
N GLY A 136 -7.81 -28.49 15.13
CA GLY A 136 -6.65 -28.74 16.00
C GLY A 136 -5.46 -27.81 15.84
N HIS A 137 -5.38 -27.00 14.77
CA HIS A 137 -4.32 -26.02 14.60
C HIS A 137 -4.84 -24.70 14.02
N TRP A 138 -4.06 -23.64 14.23
CA TRP A 138 -4.29 -22.36 13.56
C TRP A 138 -3.88 -22.44 12.10
N VAL A 139 -4.64 -21.78 11.22
CA VAL A 139 -4.26 -21.63 9.81
C VAL A 139 -2.96 -20.84 9.73
N GLU A 140 -1.99 -21.37 9.00
CA GLU A 140 -0.69 -20.75 8.76
C GLU A 140 -0.56 -20.28 7.29
N GLU A 141 0.45 -19.47 6.99
CA GLU A 141 0.69 -18.99 5.62
C GLU A 141 0.90 -20.13 4.62
N LYS A 142 1.53 -21.22 5.06
CA LYS A 142 1.71 -22.42 4.24
C LYS A 142 0.38 -23.01 3.78
N ASP A 143 -0.71 -22.75 4.50
CA ASP A 143 -2.04 -23.31 4.26
C ASP A 143 -2.83 -22.56 3.17
N VAL A 144 -2.40 -21.35 2.82
CA VAL A 144 -3.03 -20.45 1.83
C VAL A 144 -3.32 -21.11 0.47
N PRO A 145 -2.46 -21.98 -0.10
CA PRO A 145 -2.75 -22.68 -1.35
C PRO A 145 -4.03 -23.55 -1.30
N TRP A 146 -4.47 -23.96 -0.10
CA TRP A 146 -5.69 -24.75 0.10
C TRP A 146 -6.90 -23.90 0.54
N LEU A 147 -6.76 -22.56 0.50
CA LEU A 147 -7.80 -21.58 0.87
C LEU A 147 -8.21 -20.65 -0.30
N PRO A 148 -8.58 -21.18 -1.48
CA PRO A 148 -8.87 -20.36 -2.64
C PRO A 148 -10.11 -19.45 -2.50
N PHE A 149 -11.03 -19.70 -1.56
CA PHE A 149 -12.15 -18.77 -1.32
C PHE A 149 -11.74 -17.53 -0.51
N VAL A 150 -10.61 -17.60 0.19
CA VAL A 150 -10.08 -16.52 1.04
C VAL A 150 -9.08 -15.64 0.29
N LYS A 151 -8.60 -16.07 -0.90
CA LYS A 151 -7.71 -15.27 -1.74
C LYS A 151 -8.48 -14.09 -2.36
N LEU A 152 -8.10 -12.88 -1.99
CA LEU A 152 -8.58 -11.63 -2.59
C LEU A 152 -7.39 -10.78 -2.98
N VAL A 153 -7.36 -10.33 -4.23
CA VAL A 153 -6.37 -9.38 -4.73
C VAL A 153 -7.11 -8.12 -5.15
N VAL A 154 -6.79 -6.99 -4.53
CA VAL A 154 -7.30 -5.67 -4.92
C VAL A 154 -6.11 -4.85 -5.42
N PRO A 155 -6.01 -4.57 -6.74
CA PRO A 155 -4.92 -3.75 -7.25
C PRO A 155 -5.15 -2.28 -6.91
N LEU A 156 -4.13 -1.65 -6.35
CA LEU A 156 -4.02 -0.19 -6.17
C LEU A 156 -2.83 0.28 -7.00
N LEU A 157 -3.02 1.32 -7.80
CA LEU A 157 -1.95 1.94 -8.59
C LEU A 157 -1.82 3.41 -8.23
N VAL A 158 -0.58 3.88 -8.16
CA VAL A 158 -0.24 5.30 -8.00
C VAL A 158 -0.04 5.94 -9.38
N PRO A 159 -0.16 7.29 -9.49
CA PRO A 159 0.18 7.98 -10.72
C PRO A 159 1.61 7.68 -11.17
N HIS A 160 1.80 7.49 -12.47
CA HIS A 160 3.11 7.32 -13.08
C HIS A 160 3.53 8.59 -13.82
N LEU A 161 4.83 8.74 -14.06
CA LEU A 161 5.40 9.81 -14.87
C LEU A 161 6.27 9.21 -15.97
N ALA A 162 6.06 9.63 -17.22
CA ALA A 162 6.89 9.23 -18.34
C ALA A 162 8.32 9.79 -18.17
N ARG A 163 9.33 8.92 -18.11
CA ARG A 163 10.74 9.32 -17.94
C ARG A 163 11.44 9.70 -19.24
N GLU A 164 10.87 9.29 -20.36
CA GLU A 164 11.36 9.55 -21.71
C GLU A 164 10.17 9.54 -22.68
N ASP A 165 10.39 10.08 -23.88
CA ASP A 165 9.41 10.01 -24.95
C ASP A 165 9.16 8.54 -25.34
N ALA A 166 7.89 8.15 -25.37
CA ALA A 166 7.47 6.80 -25.67
C ALA A 166 6.30 6.79 -26.65
N SER A 167 6.12 5.68 -27.37
CA SER A 167 4.95 5.46 -28.23
C SER A 167 4.11 4.30 -27.69
N PHE A 168 2.81 4.51 -27.51
CA PHE A 168 1.88 3.48 -27.06
C PHE A 168 0.59 3.51 -27.89
N ASN A 169 0.22 2.38 -28.50
CA ASN A 169 -0.97 2.24 -29.35
C ASN A 169 -1.11 3.36 -30.42
N GLY A 170 0.02 3.80 -31.00
CA GLY A 170 0.04 4.86 -32.00
C GLY A 170 -0.02 6.30 -31.44
N TYR A 171 -0.08 6.47 -30.13
CA TYR A 171 0.04 7.76 -29.46
C TYR A 171 1.48 8.01 -29.02
N ASN A 172 1.95 9.24 -29.22
CA ASN A 172 3.22 9.70 -28.65
C ASN A 172 2.97 10.25 -27.24
N ILE A 173 3.62 9.66 -26.25
CA ILE A 173 3.65 10.06 -24.86
C ILE A 173 4.97 10.79 -24.66
N LEU A 174 4.92 12.08 -24.36
CA LEU A 174 6.12 12.87 -24.13
C LEU A 174 6.64 12.63 -22.71
N VAL A 175 7.94 12.84 -22.51
CA VAL A 175 8.55 12.95 -21.18
C VAL A 175 7.75 13.92 -20.29
N ASP A 176 7.71 13.62 -18.98
CA ASP A 176 6.95 14.34 -17.96
C ASP A 176 5.41 14.26 -18.11
N THR A 177 4.90 13.41 -19.00
CA THR A 177 3.47 13.10 -19.04
C THR A 177 3.07 12.28 -17.82
N HIS A 178 2.09 12.78 -17.05
CA HIS A 178 1.44 12.00 -15.99
C HIS A 178 0.52 10.93 -16.59
N VAL A 179 0.68 9.69 -16.14
CA VAL A 179 -0.08 8.53 -16.60
C VAL A 179 -0.89 7.97 -15.43
N LEU A 180 -2.21 7.89 -15.62
CA LEU A 180 -3.15 7.31 -14.67
C LEU A 180 -3.73 6.03 -15.26
N VAL A 181 -3.57 4.91 -14.55
CA VAL A 181 -4.10 3.62 -14.97
C VAL A 181 -5.44 3.38 -14.29
N SER A 182 -6.52 3.28 -15.08
CA SER A 182 -7.86 2.98 -14.54
C SER A 182 -8.00 1.49 -14.20
N VAL A 183 -7.50 1.10 -13.04
CA VAL A 183 -7.68 -0.27 -12.50
C VAL A 183 -9.17 -0.60 -12.38
N TRP A 184 -9.99 0.37 -11.97
CA TRP A 184 -11.43 0.22 -11.85
C TRP A 184 -12.10 -0.22 -13.16
N THR A 185 -11.69 0.36 -14.28
CA THR A 185 -12.21 -0.01 -15.61
C THR A 185 -11.68 -1.37 -16.04
N ILE A 186 -10.41 -1.66 -15.79
CA ILE A 186 -9.78 -2.94 -16.14
C ILE A 186 -10.46 -4.10 -15.38
N SER A 187 -10.69 -3.94 -14.07
CA SER A 187 -11.32 -4.96 -13.22
C SER A 187 -12.81 -5.18 -13.52
N ARG A 188 -13.43 -4.29 -14.31
CA ARG A 188 -14.84 -4.37 -14.72
C ARG A 188 -15.06 -4.57 -16.22
N ASN A 189 -14.00 -4.81 -16.97
CA ASN A 189 -14.11 -4.97 -18.41
C ASN A 189 -14.88 -6.26 -18.75
N SER A 190 -16.08 -6.13 -19.32
CA SER A 190 -16.93 -7.27 -19.71
C SER A 190 -16.35 -8.11 -20.87
N ALA A 191 -15.35 -7.60 -21.60
CA ALA A 191 -14.62 -8.36 -22.60
C ALA A 191 -13.58 -9.31 -21.96
N VAL A 192 -13.21 -9.09 -20.70
CA VAL A 192 -12.21 -9.89 -19.98
C VAL A 192 -12.87 -10.70 -18.85
N TRP A 193 -13.87 -10.12 -18.19
CA TRP A 193 -14.50 -10.69 -17.00
C TRP A 193 -15.95 -11.05 -17.24
N ASP A 194 -16.32 -12.30 -16.96
CA ASP A 194 -17.72 -12.71 -16.88
C ASP A 194 -18.40 -12.05 -15.68
N ALA A 195 -19.57 -11.46 -15.90
CA ALA A 195 -20.36 -10.74 -14.89
C ALA A 195 -19.48 -9.83 -13.99
N PRO A 196 -18.83 -8.79 -14.56
CA PRO A 196 -17.80 -8.00 -13.89
C PRO A 196 -18.30 -7.27 -12.63
N GLU A 197 -19.59 -6.93 -12.59
CA GLU A 197 -20.20 -6.24 -11.45
C GLU A 197 -20.61 -7.19 -10.30
N LYS A 198 -20.44 -8.51 -10.48
CA LYS A 198 -20.81 -9.49 -9.45
C LYS A 198 -19.58 -9.95 -8.69
N PHE A 199 -19.63 -9.82 -7.37
CA PHE A 199 -18.73 -10.52 -6.46
C PHE A 199 -18.89 -12.03 -6.64
N CYS A 200 -17.89 -12.66 -7.26
CA CYS A 200 -17.86 -14.07 -7.60
C CYS A 200 -16.45 -14.60 -7.39
N SER A 201 -16.12 -15.04 -6.17
CA SER A 201 -14.82 -15.63 -5.82
C SER A 201 -14.47 -16.85 -6.67
N LYS A 202 -15.50 -17.61 -7.11
CA LYS A 202 -15.32 -18.78 -7.98
C LYS A 202 -14.67 -18.48 -9.32
N ARG A 203 -14.65 -17.22 -9.78
CA ARG A 203 -14.04 -16.86 -11.07
C ARG A 203 -12.53 -17.17 -11.13
N PHE A 204 -11.89 -17.27 -9.98
CA PHE A 204 -10.47 -17.59 -9.84
C PHE A 204 -10.22 -19.09 -9.61
N LEU A 205 -11.27 -19.91 -9.55
CA LEU A 205 -11.14 -21.37 -9.39
C LEU A 205 -10.95 -22.04 -10.76
N GLY A 206 -9.75 -22.58 -11.01
CA GLY A 206 -9.46 -23.39 -12.21
C GLY A 206 -9.32 -22.60 -13.52
N GLY A 207 -9.23 -21.26 -13.44
CA GLY A 207 -8.99 -20.38 -14.60
C GLY A 207 -7.51 -20.07 -14.83
N HIS A 208 -7.17 -19.62 -16.04
CA HIS A 208 -5.84 -19.09 -16.39
C HIS A 208 -5.62 -17.63 -15.97
N ILE A 209 -6.58 -17.05 -15.24
CA ILE A 209 -6.54 -15.67 -14.76
C ILE A 209 -6.22 -15.72 -13.28
N ASP A 210 -4.99 -15.33 -12.93
CA ASP A 210 -4.46 -15.26 -11.55
C ASP A 210 -4.73 -13.90 -10.90
#